data_AF-A0A538SJQ0-F1
#
_entry.id   AF-A0A538SJQ0-F1
#
_cell.length_a   1.000
_cell.length_b   1.000
_cell.length_c   1.000
_cell.angle_alpha   90.00
_cell.angle_beta   90.00
_cell.angle_gamma   90.00
#
_symmetry.space_group_name_H-M   'P 1'
#
loop_
_entity.id
_entity.type
_entity.pdbx_description
1 polymer ?
#
loop_
_entity_poly.entity_id
_entity_poly.type
_entity_poly.pdbx_seq_one_letter_code
_entity_poly.pdbx_strand_id
1 'polypeptide(L)'
;MMGRAVRVFLGESKSLAGVLVWGGIAIVLFFVFIAVFAPWVAPFDPNATVETTALPPSSTHWFGTNRLGQDILSRVIWGARIPLTVVALSAAIALAV
;
A
#
# COMPACT_ATOMS: atom_id res chain seq x y z
N MET A 1 4.00 -21.08 -27.61
CA MET A 1 2.99 -21.22 -26.53
C MET A 1 2.70 -19.91 -25.76
N MET A 2 3.42 -18.81 -26.00
CA MET A 2 3.26 -17.51 -25.30
C MET A 2 1.94 -16.74 -25.60
N GLY A 3 1.29 -17.03 -26.74
CA GLY A 3 0.16 -16.24 -27.24
C GLY A 3 -1.23 -16.57 -26.64
N ARG A 4 -1.33 -17.54 -25.71
CA ARG A 4 -2.61 -17.82 -25.00
C ARG A 4 -2.76 -16.98 -23.74
N ALA A 5 -1.69 -16.76 -22.97
CA ALA A 5 -1.73 -15.91 -21.77
C ALA A 5 -2.16 -14.48 -22.14
N VAL A 6 -1.49 -13.85 -23.12
CA VAL A 6 -1.78 -12.48 -23.55
C VAL A 6 -3.18 -12.33 -24.18
N ARG A 7 -3.70 -13.37 -24.86
CA ARG A 7 -5.06 -13.35 -25.42
C ARG A 7 -6.16 -13.52 -24.37
N VAL A 8 -5.91 -14.24 -23.27
CA VAL A 8 -6.81 -14.25 -22.11
C VAL A 8 -6.90 -12.86 -21.48
N PHE A 9 -5.79 -12.12 -21.44
CA PHE A 9 -5.76 -10.75 -20.90
C PHE A 9 -6.44 -9.70 -21.79
N LEU A 10 -6.37 -9.83 -23.11
CA LEU A 10 -6.87 -8.80 -24.04
C LEU A 10 -8.25 -9.09 -24.65
N GLY A 11 -8.74 -10.33 -24.58
CA GLY A 11 -9.92 -10.78 -25.33
C GLY A 11 -11.29 -10.50 -24.71
N GLU A 12 -11.36 -10.11 -23.44
CA GLU A 12 -12.62 -10.12 -22.68
C GLU A 12 -12.78 -8.85 -21.82
N SER A 13 -12.73 -7.66 -22.44
CA SER A 13 -12.87 -6.37 -21.74
C SER A 13 -14.23 -6.17 -21.03
N LYS A 14 -15.16 -7.13 -21.14
CA LYS A 14 -16.45 -7.17 -20.42
C LYS A 14 -16.73 -8.48 -19.67
N SER A 15 -15.78 -9.40 -19.56
CA SER A 15 -15.99 -10.59 -18.72
C SER A 15 -15.66 -10.30 -17.26
N LEU A 16 -16.30 -11.05 -16.36
CA LEU A 16 -16.07 -10.95 -14.92
C LEU A 16 -14.58 -11.10 -14.60
N ALA A 17 -13.85 -11.94 -15.35
CA ALA A 17 -12.41 -12.09 -15.20
C ALA A 17 -11.65 -10.81 -15.56
N GLY A 18 -12.00 -10.14 -16.67
CA GLY A 18 -11.41 -8.86 -17.06
C GLY A 18 -11.61 -7.78 -15.99
N VAL A 19 -12.82 -7.66 -15.45
CA VAL A 19 -13.15 -6.67 -14.39
C VAL A 19 -12.36 -6.95 -13.11
N LEU A 20 -12.26 -8.22 -12.70
CA LEU A 20 -11.49 -8.61 -11.51
C LEU A 20 -10.00 -8.32 -11.67
N VAL A 21 -9.44 -8.59 -12.85
CA VAL A 21 -8.02 -8.30 -13.15
C VAL A 21 -7.76 -6.79 -13.10
N TRP A 22 -8.55 -5.98 -13.80
CA TRP A 22 -8.39 -4.53 -13.78
C TRP A 22 -8.64 -3.91 -12.40
N GLY A 23 -9.62 -4.43 -11.67
CA GLY A 23 -9.87 -4.03 -10.28
C GLY A 23 -8.68 -4.35 -9.37
N GLY A 24 -8.10 -5.55 -9.50
CA GLY A 24 -6.90 -5.93 -8.76
C GLY A 24 -5.70 -5.04 -9.09
N ILE A 25 -5.46 -4.77 -10.38
CA ILE A 25 -4.39 -3.86 -10.84
C ILE A 25 -4.60 -2.45 -10.25
N ALA A 26 -5.83 -1.92 -10.28
CA ALA A 26 -6.13 -0.61 -9.73
C ALA A 26 -5.85 -0.53 -8.22
N ILE A 27 -6.22 -1.56 -7.46
CA ILE A 27 -5.93 -1.64 -6.01
C ILE A 27 -4.42 -1.67 -5.76
N VAL A 28 -3.66 -2.47 -6.51
CA VAL A 28 -2.20 -2.53 -6.37
C VAL A 28 -1.57 -1.18 -6.69
N LEU A 29 -1.97 -0.54 -7.80
CA LEU A 29 -1.47 0.77 -8.19
C LEU A 29 -1.79 1.85 -7.15
N PHE A 30 -2.97 1.79 -6.54
CA PHE A 30 -3.35 2.68 -5.46
C PHE A 30 -2.41 2.56 -4.25
N PHE A 31 -2.10 1.33 -3.79
CA PHE A 31 -1.17 1.13 -2.68
C PHE A 31 0.28 1.49 -3.03
N VAL A 32 0.71 1.21 -4.26
CA VAL A 32 2.02 1.65 -4.77
C VAL A 32 2.10 3.18 -4.75
N PHE A 33 1.06 3.87 -5.21
CA PHE A 33 0.98 5.32 -5.16
C PHE A 33 1.08 5.84 -3.72
N ILE A 34 0.29 5.31 -2.78
CA ILE A 34 0.38 5.69 -1.35
C ILE A 34 1.80 5.47 -0.81
N ALA A 35 2.42 4.33 -1.10
CA ALA A 35 3.75 4.02 -0.59
C ALA A 35 4.82 4.95 -1.15
N VAL A 36 4.79 5.24 -2.46
CA VAL A 36 5.76 6.15 -3.10
C VAL A 36 5.59 7.57 -2.55
N PHE A 37 4.35 8.06 -2.52
CA PHE A 37 4.01 9.42 -2.10
C PHE A 37 3.82 9.57 -0.57
N ALA A 38 4.06 8.53 0.22
CA ALA A 38 3.94 8.54 1.68
C ALA A 38 4.56 9.76 2.40
N PRO A 39 5.75 10.28 2.03
CA PRO A 39 6.37 11.42 2.70
C PRO A 39 5.60 12.72 2.49
N TRP A 40 4.77 12.79 1.45
CA TRP A 40 3.94 13.95 1.14
C TRP A 40 2.47 13.76 1.55
N VAL A 41 2.01 12.51 1.63
CA VAL A 41 0.62 12.17 1.99
C VAL A 41 0.45 11.99 3.50
N ALA A 42 1.49 11.56 4.22
CA ALA A 42 1.42 11.38 5.67
C ALA A 42 1.32 12.74 6.39
N PRO A 43 0.34 12.93 7.30
CA PRO A 43 0.21 14.19 8.04
C PRO A 43 1.38 14.48 8.99
N PHE A 44 1.98 13.43 9.56
CA PHE A 44 3.07 13.53 10.52
C PHE A 44 4.21 12.55 10.20
N ASP A 45 5.37 12.78 10.81
CA ASP A 45 6.47 11.81 10.80
C ASP A 45 6.01 10.52 11.53
N PRO A 46 6.12 9.33 10.89
CA PRO A 46 5.66 8.07 11.47
C PRO A 46 6.40 7.65 12.74
N ASN A 47 7.59 8.22 13.00
CA ASN A 47 8.41 7.93 14.17
C ASN A 47 8.34 9.02 15.23
N ALA A 48 7.82 10.22 14.90
CA ALA A 48 7.65 11.28 15.87
C ALA A 48 6.62 10.90 16.93
N THR A 49 6.90 11.30 18.17
CA THR A 49 6.07 11.04 19.34
C THR A 49 5.56 12.36 19.91
N VAL A 50 4.26 12.44 20.19
CA VAL A 50 3.66 13.51 20.99
C VAL A 50 3.71 13.17 22.49
N GLU A 51 3.77 14.18 23.36
CA GLU A 51 3.85 13.99 24.82
C GLU A 51 2.63 13.21 25.36
N THR A 52 1.45 13.48 24.82
CA THR A 52 0.21 12.80 25.21
C THR A 52 0.00 11.54 24.37
N THR A 53 0.13 10.40 25.04
CA THR A 53 0.00 9.06 24.46
C THR A 53 -1.47 8.59 24.41
N ALA A 54 -1.80 7.69 23.47
CA ALA A 54 -3.11 7.03 23.37
C ALA A 54 -4.29 8.00 23.23
N LEU A 55 -4.10 9.05 22.42
CA LEU A 55 -5.16 10.00 22.10
C LEU A 55 -6.24 9.33 21.24
N PRO A 56 -7.54 9.63 21.49
CA PRO A 56 -8.61 9.19 20.61
C PRO A 56 -8.52 9.88 19.23
N PRO A 57 -9.24 9.36 18.22
CA PRO A 57 -9.38 10.00 16.92
C PRO A 57 -9.83 11.46 17.03
N SER A 58 -9.13 12.36 16.34
CA SER A 58 -9.38 13.80 16.34
C SER A 58 -9.05 14.43 14.99
N SER A 59 -9.41 15.72 14.80
CA SER A 59 -9.10 16.44 13.55
C SER A 59 -7.61 16.62 13.30
N THR A 60 -6.79 16.63 14.36
CA THR A 60 -5.33 16.59 14.27
C THR A 60 -4.82 15.18 14.06
N HIS A 61 -5.22 14.22 14.88
CA HIS A 61 -4.82 12.81 14.75
C HIS A 61 -6.01 11.97 14.27
N TRP A 62 -6.17 11.83 12.95
CA TRP A 62 -7.39 11.25 12.37
C TRP A 62 -7.70 9.84 12.88
N PHE A 63 -6.68 9.03 13.15
CA PHE A 63 -6.81 7.69 13.74
C PHE A 63 -6.35 7.62 15.20
N GLY A 64 -6.03 8.75 15.81
CA GLY A 64 -5.45 8.83 17.14
C GLY A 64 -3.96 8.49 17.17
N THR A 65 -3.43 8.37 18.38
CA THR A 65 -2.01 8.03 18.61
C THR A 65 -1.87 6.67 19.28
N ASN A 66 -0.75 5.98 19.03
CA ASN A 66 -0.46 4.71 19.68
C ASN A 66 0.03 4.91 21.14
N ARG A 67 0.41 3.82 21.81
CA ARG A 67 0.99 3.82 23.17
C ARG A 67 2.36 4.47 23.29
N LEU A 68 2.95 4.88 22.18
CA LEU A 68 4.22 5.61 22.11
C LEU A 68 3.99 7.04 21.64
N GLY A 69 2.74 7.52 21.59
CA GLY A 69 2.41 8.87 21.12
C GLY A 69 2.64 9.09 19.61
N GLN A 70 2.78 8.05 18.80
CA GLN A 70 2.96 8.17 17.36
C GLN A 70 1.61 8.16 16.63
N ASP A 71 1.48 8.99 15.59
CA ASP A 71 0.26 9.09 14.79
C ASP A 71 -0.02 7.79 14.02
N ILE A 72 -1.19 7.19 14.24
CA ILE A 72 -1.54 5.88 13.67
C ILE A 72 -1.73 5.97 12.15
N LEU A 73 -2.37 7.03 11.65
CA LEU A 73 -2.63 7.20 10.21
C LEU A 73 -1.30 7.30 9.43
N SER A 74 -0.39 8.12 9.92
CA SER A 74 0.95 8.29 9.32
C SER A 74 1.71 6.97 9.28
N ARG A 75 1.62 6.16 10.35
CA ARG A 75 2.23 4.81 10.38
C ARG A 75 1.57 3.83 9.41
N VAL A 76 0.26 3.92 9.19
CA VAL A 76 -0.43 3.10 8.18
C VAL A 76 0.03 3.47 6.77
N ILE A 77 0.10 4.77 6.46
CA ILE A 77 0.55 5.28 5.16
C ILE A 77 2.00 4.85 4.89
N TRP A 78 2.90 5.04 5.85
CA TRP A 78 4.30 4.61 5.73
C TRP A 78 4.45 3.08 5.73
N GLY A 79 3.58 2.38 6.46
CA GLY A 79 3.54 0.92 6.50
C GLY A 79 3.26 0.27 5.15
N ALA A 80 2.60 0.98 4.22
CA ALA A 80 2.38 0.51 2.85
C ALA A 80 3.68 0.23 2.07
N ARG A 81 4.84 0.78 2.49
CA ARG A 81 6.14 0.55 1.86
C ARG A 81 6.72 -0.83 2.15
N ILE A 82 6.47 -1.38 3.34
CA ILE A 82 7.03 -2.66 3.81
C ILE A 82 6.63 -3.83 2.89
N PRO A 83 5.35 -4.05 2.54
CA PRO A 83 5.00 -5.17 1.67
C PRO A 83 5.63 -5.03 0.28
N LEU A 84 5.79 -3.81 -0.24
CA LEU A 84 6.43 -3.60 -1.55
C LEU A 84 7.90 -4.00 -1.55
N THR A 85 8.65 -3.66 -0.49
CA THR A 85 10.06 -4.08 -0.38
C THR A 85 10.17 -5.59 -0.21
N VAL A 86 9.30 -6.20 0.59
CA VAL A 86 9.28 -7.66 0.79
C VAL A 86 8.97 -8.39 -0.52
N VAL A 87 7.96 -7.96 -1.27
CA VAL A 87 7.61 -8.57 -2.57
C VAL A 87 8.74 -8.41 -3.58
N ALA A 88 9.35 -7.22 -3.66
CA ALA A 88 10.47 -6.98 -4.57
C ALA A 88 11.69 -7.85 -4.23
N LEU A 89 12.06 -7.93 -2.95
CA LEU A 89 13.17 -8.78 -2.50
C LEU A 89 12.88 -10.27 -2.71
N SER A 90 11.66 -10.71 -2.39
CA SER A 90 11.25 -12.09 -2.61
C SER A 90 11.33 -12.48 -4.09
N ALA A 91 10.87 -11.61 -4.99
CA ALA A 91 10.97 -11.84 -6.44
C ALA A 91 12.43 -11.85 -6.91
N ALA A 92 13.27 -10.95 -6.40
CA ALA A 92 14.69 -10.91 -6.74
C ALA A 92 15.42 -12.20 -6.33
N ILE A 93 15.16 -12.71 -5.12
CA ILE A 93 15.72 -13.98 -4.65
C ILE A 93 15.23 -15.14 -5.52
N ALA A 94 13.93 -15.18 -5.85
CA ALA A 94 13.36 -16.23 -6.68
C ALA A 94 13.92 -16.26 -8.11
N LEU A 95 14.38 -15.12 -8.63
CA LEU A 95 15.06 -15.05 -9.94
C LEU A 95 16.54 -15.41 -9.87
N ALA A 96 17.15 -15.35 -8.69
CA ALA A 96 18.58 -15.62 -8.49
C ALA A 96 18.90 -17.11 -8.28
N VAL A 97 17.90 -17.94 -7.96
CA VAL A 97 18.02 -19.39 -7.73
C VAL A 97 17.35 -20.14 -8.86
#